data_AF-A0A968PLP7-F1
#
_entry.id   AF-A0A968PLP7-F1
#
_cell.length_a   1.000
_cell.length_b   1.000
_cell.length_c   1.000
_cell.angle_alpha   90.00
_cell.angle_beta   90.00
_cell.angle_gamma   90.00
#
_symmetry.space_group_name_H-M   'P 1'
#
loop_
_entity.id
_entity.type
_entity.pdbx_description
1 polymer ?
#
loop_
_entity_poly.entity_id
_entity_poly.type
_entity_poly.pdbx_seq_one_letter_code
_entity_poly.pdbx_strand_id
1 'polypeptide(L)'
;MIDVSGIYPPIPTPFYADEQLAHQHLEANVQRWLTQPLDGIVTPGSNSEAAYLTFEERVTIWRICGDMLRSTGKHLIAGTGAETTAETIRLTQHAAEAGAIAALVITPSFFRAGMTPAALVAHFHTVADESPIPVLVYNVPAFTSIDLAPQTILDMAAHRNIIGMKDSSANVTKVAQVLAEQPDFQVLSGSGTTLLPF
;
A
#
# COMPACT_ATOMS: atom_id res chain seq x y z
N MET A 1 -3.56 -18.12 2.12
CA MET A 1 -3.53 -16.66 2.27
C MET A 1 -2.11 -16.21 1.97
N ILE A 2 -1.91 -15.08 1.28
CA ILE A 2 -0.55 -14.54 1.07
C ILE A 2 -0.05 -14.01 2.41
N ASP A 3 1.18 -14.36 2.77
CA ASP A 3 1.90 -13.83 3.94
C ASP A 3 2.68 -12.59 3.51
N VAL A 4 2.39 -11.45 4.14
CA VAL A 4 3.04 -10.17 3.90
C VAL A 4 3.96 -9.76 5.05
N SER A 5 4.24 -10.66 6.01
CA SER A 5 5.23 -10.40 7.06
C SER A 5 6.60 -10.08 6.45
N GLY A 6 7.36 -9.24 7.15
CA GLY A 6 8.70 -8.83 6.71
C GLY A 6 8.93 -7.32 6.68
N ILE A 7 10.05 -6.92 6.09
CA ILE A 7 10.51 -5.54 5.99
C ILE A 7 10.49 -5.08 4.53
N TYR A 8 9.72 -4.01 4.29
CA TYR A 8 9.50 -3.42 2.98
C TYR A 8 9.78 -1.92 3.02
N PRO A 9 10.91 -1.42 2.48
CA PRO A 9 11.11 0.00 2.36
C PRO A 9 10.12 0.58 1.34
N PRO A 10 9.41 1.67 1.68
CA PRO A 10 8.72 2.47 0.69
C PRO A 10 9.76 3.27 -0.10
N ILE A 11 10.04 2.85 -1.34
CA ILE A 11 11.17 3.40 -2.11
C ILE A 11 10.80 4.74 -2.77
N PRO A 12 11.75 5.69 -2.90
CA PRO A 12 11.51 6.94 -3.60
C PRO A 12 11.43 6.73 -5.12
N THR A 13 10.76 7.66 -5.81
CA THR A 13 10.70 7.70 -7.27
C THR A 13 11.76 8.68 -7.77
N PRO A 14 12.77 8.23 -8.54
CA PRO A 14 13.78 9.14 -9.07
C PRO A 14 13.28 9.84 -10.34
N PHE A 15 13.63 11.12 -10.46
CA PHE A 15 13.31 11.96 -11.63
C PHE A 15 14.58 12.56 -12.23
N TYR A 16 14.53 12.88 -13.51
CA TYR A 16 15.53 13.70 -14.19
C TYR A 16 15.29 15.19 -13.89
N ALA A 17 16.24 16.04 -14.28
CA ALA A 17 16.13 17.49 -14.05
C ALA A 17 14.96 18.15 -14.81
N ASP A 18 14.43 17.49 -15.82
CA ASP A 18 13.25 17.90 -16.59
C ASP A 18 11.95 17.25 -16.08
N GLU A 19 11.97 16.73 -14.85
CA GLU A 19 10.83 16.12 -14.14
C GLU A 19 10.32 14.81 -14.76
N GLN A 20 10.97 14.28 -15.81
CA GLN A 20 10.63 12.97 -16.34
C GLN A 20 11.10 11.85 -15.39
N LEU A 21 10.32 10.76 -15.32
CA LEU A 21 10.67 9.57 -14.55
C LEU A 21 12.04 9.02 -14.98
N ALA A 22 12.97 8.91 -14.03
CA ALA A 22 14.33 8.44 -14.30
C ALA A 22 14.44 6.92 -14.22
N HIS A 23 14.01 6.22 -15.29
CA HIS A 23 13.91 4.75 -15.31
C HIS A 23 15.21 4.05 -14.92
N GLN A 24 16.34 4.49 -15.48
CA GLN A 24 17.66 3.89 -15.21
C GLN A 24 18.08 4.07 -13.74
N HIS A 25 17.72 5.20 -13.13
CA HIS A 25 17.99 5.44 -11.71
C HIS A 25 17.06 4.61 -10.82
N LEU A 26 15.81 4.40 -11.23
CA LEU A 26 14.87 3.52 -10.53
C LEU A 26 15.41 2.09 -10.52
N GLU A 27 15.80 1.56 -11.69
CA GLU A 27 16.38 0.22 -11.81
C GLU A 27 17.65 0.07 -10.96
N ALA A 28 18.58 1.02 -11.05
CA ALA A 28 19.82 0.99 -10.27
C ALA A 28 19.55 1.02 -8.75
N ASN A 29 18.58 1.81 -8.30
CA ASN A 29 18.19 1.86 -6.90
C ASN A 29 17.49 0.58 -6.45
N VAL A 30 16.55 0.04 -7.23
CA VAL A 30 15.87 -1.23 -6.94
C VAL A 30 16.90 -2.36 -6.83
N GLN A 31 17.86 -2.43 -7.76
CA GLN A 31 18.93 -3.42 -7.69
C GLN A 31 19.72 -3.35 -6.37
N ARG A 32 19.98 -2.14 -5.86
CA ARG A 32 20.63 -1.96 -4.54
C ARG A 32 19.74 -2.38 -3.38
N TRP A 33 18.44 -2.13 -3.42
CA TRP A 33 17.51 -2.60 -2.39
C TRP A 33 17.45 -4.13 -2.36
N LEU A 34 17.46 -4.78 -3.52
CA LEU A 34 17.40 -6.24 -3.64
C LEU A 34 18.63 -6.94 -3.05
N THR A 35 19.78 -6.27 -2.86
CA THR A 35 20.94 -6.86 -2.18
C THR A 35 20.85 -6.83 -0.65
N GLN A 36 19.87 -6.10 -0.09
CA GLN A 36 19.67 -5.99 1.36
C GLN A 36 18.81 -7.14 1.89
N PRO A 37 18.88 -7.44 3.21
CA PRO A 37 18.03 -8.45 3.87
C PRO A 37 16.59 -7.92 4.06
N LEU A 38 15.92 -7.68 2.93
CA LEU A 38 14.55 -7.19 2.83
C LEU A 38 13.67 -8.25 2.17
N ASP A 39 12.40 -8.28 2.53
CA ASP A 39 11.41 -9.23 1.96
C ASP A 39 10.81 -8.70 0.66
N GLY A 40 10.96 -7.41 0.39
CA GLY A 40 10.39 -6.78 -0.78
C GLY A 40 10.57 -5.27 -0.81
N ILE A 41 9.72 -4.61 -1.58
CA ILE A 41 9.61 -3.15 -1.66
C ILE A 41 8.12 -2.74 -1.69
N VAL A 42 7.84 -1.51 -1.28
CA VAL A 42 6.53 -0.87 -1.45
C VAL A 42 6.66 0.31 -2.41
N THR A 43 5.86 0.37 -3.48
CA THR A 43 5.86 1.51 -4.42
C THR A 43 4.63 1.53 -5.35
N PRO A 44 4.18 2.69 -5.84
CA PRO A 44 4.40 4.01 -5.25
C PRO A 44 3.60 4.21 -3.97
N GLY A 45 4.25 4.62 -2.88
CA GLY A 45 3.58 5.08 -1.66
C GLY A 45 3.77 6.58 -1.44
N SER A 46 3.49 7.07 -0.23
CA SER A 46 3.71 8.49 0.11
C SER A 46 5.18 8.92 -0.07
N ASN A 47 6.15 8.07 0.29
CA ASN A 47 7.59 8.34 0.08
C ASN A 47 8.02 8.27 -1.39
N SER A 48 7.16 7.74 -2.26
CA SER A 48 7.38 7.65 -3.71
C SER A 48 6.75 8.83 -4.47
N GLU A 49 6.25 9.83 -3.74
CA GLU A 49 5.56 10.99 -4.32
C GLU A 49 4.31 10.60 -5.15
N ALA A 50 3.62 9.51 -4.75
CA ALA A 50 2.52 8.94 -5.52
C ALA A 50 1.43 9.95 -5.91
N ALA A 51 1.15 10.96 -5.06
CA ALA A 51 0.18 12.01 -5.34
C ALA A 51 0.52 12.88 -6.56
N TYR A 52 1.79 12.91 -6.99
CA TYR A 52 2.27 13.67 -8.15
C TYR A 52 2.49 12.81 -9.40
N LEU A 53 2.36 11.49 -9.29
CA LEU A 53 2.51 10.58 -10.41
C LEU A 53 1.22 10.46 -11.20
N THR A 54 1.35 10.55 -12.52
CA THR A 54 0.28 10.19 -13.45
C THR A 54 -0.02 8.68 -13.38
N PHE A 55 -1.20 8.30 -13.89
CA PHE A 55 -1.58 6.90 -14.02
C PHE A 55 -0.51 6.07 -14.75
N GLU A 56 -0.03 6.56 -15.89
CA GLU A 56 0.96 5.87 -16.73
C GLU A 56 2.32 5.73 -16.06
N GLU A 57 2.75 6.73 -15.27
CA GLU A 57 3.98 6.64 -14.48
C GLU A 57 3.87 5.58 -13.38
N ARG A 58 2.73 5.51 -12.67
CA ARG A 58 2.50 4.46 -11.66
C ARG A 58 2.57 3.07 -12.29
N VAL A 59 1.89 2.87 -13.43
CA VAL A 59 1.93 1.61 -14.19
C VAL A 59 3.34 1.27 -14.66
N THR A 60 4.09 2.26 -15.15
CA THR A 60 5.48 2.09 -15.60
C THR A 60 6.40 1.67 -14.45
N ILE A 61 6.26 2.31 -13.28
CA ILE A 61 7.04 1.98 -12.08
C ILE A 61 6.76 0.53 -11.65
N TRP A 62 5.49 0.11 -11.61
CA TRP A 62 5.14 -1.27 -11.26
C TRP A 62 5.71 -2.26 -12.25
N ARG A 63 5.61 -2.00 -13.56
CA ARG A 63 6.19 -2.89 -14.57
C ARG A 63 7.69 -3.07 -14.36
N ILE A 64 8.43 -1.97 -14.22
CA ILE A 64 9.90 -2.00 -14.00
C ILE A 64 10.23 -2.78 -12.72
N CYS A 65 9.61 -2.41 -11.59
CA CYS A 65 9.89 -3.05 -10.31
C CYS A 65 9.48 -4.53 -10.32
N GLY A 66 8.28 -4.83 -10.81
CA GLY A 66 7.76 -6.18 -10.94
C GLY A 66 8.69 -7.08 -11.73
N ASP A 67 9.11 -6.66 -12.92
CA ASP A 67 10.05 -7.40 -13.78
C ASP A 67 11.37 -7.69 -13.08
N MET A 68 11.92 -6.72 -12.34
CA MET A 68 13.15 -6.91 -11.57
C MET A 68 12.99 -7.88 -10.39
N LEU A 69 11.79 -7.97 -9.80
CA LEU A 69 11.53 -8.79 -8.61
C LEU A 69 11.18 -10.25 -8.95
N ARG A 70 10.61 -10.55 -10.13
CA ARG A 70 10.06 -11.87 -10.52
C ARG A 70 10.94 -13.08 -10.17
N SER A 71 12.26 -12.98 -10.31
CA SER A 71 13.20 -14.10 -10.10
C SER A 71 14.03 -13.97 -8.82
N THR A 72 13.70 -13.03 -7.94
CA THR A 72 14.52 -12.71 -6.76
C THR A 72 14.02 -13.38 -5.48
N GLY A 73 12.77 -13.85 -5.48
CA GLY A 73 12.08 -14.32 -4.28
C GLY A 73 11.56 -13.19 -3.38
N LYS A 74 11.78 -11.92 -3.73
CA LYS A 74 11.28 -10.74 -3.01
C LYS A 74 9.96 -10.25 -3.58
N HIS A 75 9.19 -9.53 -2.77
CA HIS A 75 7.81 -9.16 -3.11
C HIS A 75 7.62 -7.67 -3.43
N LEU A 76 6.66 -7.39 -4.31
CA LEU A 76 6.18 -6.03 -4.57
C LEU A 76 4.83 -5.85 -3.88
N ILE A 77 4.74 -4.88 -2.98
CA ILE A 77 3.47 -4.35 -2.46
C ILE A 77 3.20 -3.03 -3.19
N ALA A 78 2.11 -2.98 -3.97
CA ALA A 78 1.83 -1.85 -4.85
C ALA A 78 0.91 -0.83 -4.19
N GLY A 79 1.29 0.44 -4.12
CA GLY A 79 0.41 1.49 -3.60
C GLY A 79 -0.58 1.98 -4.66
N THR A 80 -1.80 1.43 -4.66
CA THR A 80 -2.77 1.60 -5.76
C THR A 80 -3.89 2.57 -5.45
N GLY A 81 -3.98 3.05 -4.20
CA GLY A 81 -5.07 3.94 -3.78
C GLY A 81 -5.11 5.26 -4.55
N ALA A 82 -6.32 5.69 -4.85
CA ALA A 82 -6.67 6.97 -5.46
C ALA A 82 -7.95 7.52 -4.82
N GLU A 83 -8.29 8.78 -5.09
CA GLU A 83 -9.48 9.40 -4.49
C GLU A 83 -10.80 8.78 -4.99
N THR A 84 -10.81 8.15 -6.16
CA THR A 84 -11.98 7.44 -6.68
C THR A 84 -11.83 5.92 -6.55
N THR A 85 -12.94 5.25 -6.23
CA THR A 85 -13.00 3.78 -6.20
C THR A 85 -12.66 3.18 -7.56
N ALA A 86 -13.19 3.75 -8.64
CA ALA A 86 -12.97 3.25 -10.00
C ALA A 86 -11.50 3.32 -10.44
N GLU A 87 -10.81 4.43 -10.14
CA GLU A 87 -9.38 4.55 -10.44
C GLU A 87 -8.54 3.61 -9.57
N THR A 88 -8.88 3.47 -8.28
CA THR A 88 -8.22 2.52 -7.38
C THR A 88 -8.31 1.09 -7.90
N ILE A 89 -9.48 0.67 -8.41
CA ILE A 89 -9.67 -0.65 -9.04
C ILE A 89 -8.76 -0.80 -10.28
N ARG A 90 -8.78 0.17 -11.20
CA ARG A 90 -7.96 0.13 -12.43
C ARG A 90 -6.47 0.04 -12.12
N LEU A 91 -6.00 0.87 -11.19
CA LEU A 91 -4.61 0.85 -10.73
C LEU A 91 -4.25 -0.49 -10.09
N THR A 92 -5.16 -1.06 -9.30
CA THR A 92 -4.97 -2.35 -8.64
C THR A 92 -4.87 -3.51 -9.63
N GLN A 93 -5.65 -3.49 -10.71
CA GLN A 93 -5.58 -4.48 -11.78
C GLN A 93 -4.21 -4.42 -12.50
N HIS A 94 -3.72 -3.23 -12.86
CA HIS A 94 -2.39 -3.10 -13.48
C HIS A 94 -1.24 -3.46 -12.55
N ALA A 95 -1.35 -3.14 -11.25
CA ALA A 95 -0.37 -3.57 -10.27
C ALA A 95 -0.29 -5.11 -10.17
N ALA A 96 -1.42 -5.79 -10.25
CA ALA A 96 -1.46 -7.25 -10.28
C ALA A 96 -0.86 -7.83 -11.56
N GLU A 97 -1.14 -7.24 -12.72
CA GLU A 97 -0.51 -7.61 -14.00
C GLU A 97 1.02 -7.49 -13.95
N ALA A 98 1.52 -6.50 -13.20
CA ALA A 98 2.95 -6.31 -12.96
C ALA A 98 3.55 -7.27 -11.91
N GLY A 99 2.75 -8.14 -11.28
CA GLY A 99 3.21 -9.14 -10.33
C GLY A 99 3.28 -8.66 -8.88
N ALA A 100 2.57 -7.58 -8.52
CA ALA A 100 2.40 -7.21 -7.11
C ALA A 100 1.67 -8.33 -6.35
N ILE A 101 2.10 -8.61 -5.12
CA ILE A 101 1.47 -9.65 -4.28
C ILE A 101 0.29 -9.11 -3.47
N ALA A 102 0.22 -7.79 -3.28
CA ALA A 102 -0.84 -7.11 -2.56
C ALA A 102 -0.94 -5.64 -3.00
N ALA A 103 -2.14 -5.09 -2.90
CA ALA A 103 -2.45 -3.69 -3.13
C ALA A 103 -2.53 -2.94 -1.80
N LEU A 104 -1.70 -1.93 -1.61
CA LEU A 104 -1.73 -1.01 -0.48
C LEU A 104 -2.60 0.21 -0.83
N VAL A 105 -3.81 0.27 -0.27
CA VAL A 105 -4.82 1.26 -0.65
C VAL A 105 -4.91 2.34 0.43
N ILE A 106 -4.47 3.56 0.09
CA ILE A 106 -4.61 4.74 0.95
C ILE A 106 -6.08 5.16 1.07
N THR A 107 -6.48 5.54 2.28
CA THR A 107 -7.80 6.10 2.56
C THR A 107 -8.04 7.37 1.71
N PRO A 108 -9.07 7.40 0.85
CA PRO A 108 -9.48 8.63 0.16
C PRO A 108 -9.77 9.73 1.18
N SER A 109 -9.36 10.97 0.90
CA SER A 109 -9.30 11.99 1.95
C SER A 109 -9.59 13.41 1.52
N PHE A 110 -9.58 13.71 0.22
CA PHE A 110 -9.79 15.06 -0.29
C PHE A 110 -11.15 15.62 0.15
N PHE A 111 -12.21 14.82 0.00
CA PHE A 111 -13.56 15.15 0.47
C PHE A 111 -13.83 14.63 1.89
N ARG A 112 -12.93 14.95 2.83
CA ARG A 112 -12.93 14.45 4.22
C ARG A 112 -14.32 14.35 4.87
N ALA A 113 -15.16 15.37 4.73
CA ALA A 113 -16.50 15.39 5.35
C ALA A 113 -17.41 14.26 4.84
N GLY A 114 -17.21 13.80 3.60
CA GLY A 114 -17.92 12.66 3.01
C GLY A 114 -17.27 11.31 3.30
N MET A 115 -16.04 11.28 3.84
CA MET A 115 -15.31 10.06 4.18
C MET A 115 -15.78 9.48 5.52
N THR A 116 -17.08 9.18 5.58
CA THR A 116 -17.70 8.52 6.73
C THR A 116 -17.22 7.06 6.84
N PRO A 117 -17.30 6.41 8.02
CA PRO A 117 -16.95 5.01 8.17
C PRO A 117 -17.66 4.10 7.15
N ALA A 118 -18.96 4.29 6.93
CA ALA A 118 -19.72 3.52 5.95
C ALA A 118 -19.23 3.74 4.50
N ALA A 119 -18.90 4.97 4.14
CA ALA A 119 -18.36 5.28 2.80
C ALA A 119 -16.98 4.63 2.58
N LEU A 120 -16.12 4.66 3.61
CA LEU A 120 -14.80 4.04 3.55
C LEU A 120 -14.91 2.52 3.48
N VAL A 121 -15.74 1.88 4.31
CA VAL A 121 -15.98 0.43 4.24
C VAL A 121 -16.49 0.04 2.85
N ALA A 122 -17.47 0.77 2.31
CA ALA A 122 -18.00 0.51 0.97
C ALA A 122 -16.91 0.67 -0.12
N HIS A 123 -16.07 1.70 -0.03
CA HIS A 123 -14.93 1.88 -0.95
C HIS A 123 -13.99 0.67 -0.91
N PHE A 124 -13.52 0.29 0.27
CA PHE A 124 -12.57 -0.82 0.44
C PHE A 124 -13.16 -2.16 0.03
N HIS A 125 -14.42 -2.46 0.38
CA HIS A 125 -15.10 -3.69 -0.05
C HIS A 125 -15.23 -3.73 -1.57
N THR A 126 -15.65 -2.63 -2.21
CA THR A 126 -15.78 -2.57 -3.68
C THR A 126 -14.42 -2.77 -4.37
N VAL A 127 -13.34 -2.18 -3.85
CA VAL A 127 -11.99 -2.41 -4.37
C VAL A 127 -11.60 -3.88 -4.19
N ALA A 128 -11.88 -4.46 -3.03
CA ALA A 128 -11.49 -5.82 -2.70
C ALA A 128 -12.30 -6.88 -3.48
N ASP A 129 -13.54 -6.59 -3.86
CA ASP A 129 -14.38 -7.43 -4.73
C ASP A 129 -13.79 -7.55 -6.15
N GLU A 130 -13.29 -6.44 -6.69
CA GLU A 130 -12.76 -6.33 -8.06
C GLU A 130 -11.24 -6.54 -8.16
N SER A 131 -10.56 -6.70 -7.02
CA SER A 131 -9.10 -6.83 -6.96
C SER A 131 -8.65 -8.27 -7.21
N PRO A 132 -7.79 -8.52 -8.21
CA PRO A 132 -7.19 -9.84 -8.44
C PRO A 132 -6.13 -10.23 -7.40
N ILE A 133 -5.70 -9.30 -6.55
CA ILE A 133 -4.71 -9.49 -5.47
C ILE A 133 -5.27 -9.03 -4.12
N PRO A 134 -4.75 -9.54 -2.98
CA PRO A 134 -5.19 -9.08 -1.67
C PRO A 134 -4.98 -7.58 -1.45
N VAL A 135 -5.86 -6.98 -0.66
CA VAL A 135 -5.85 -5.55 -0.29
C VAL A 135 -5.33 -5.38 1.13
N LEU A 136 -4.45 -4.40 1.31
CA LEU A 136 -3.99 -3.88 2.58
C LEU A 136 -4.54 -2.46 2.77
N VAL A 137 -5.23 -2.23 3.87
CA VAL A 137 -5.68 -0.89 4.26
C VAL A 137 -4.47 -0.03 4.62
N TYR A 138 -4.31 1.16 4.03
CA TYR A 138 -3.23 2.07 4.41
C TYR A 138 -3.75 3.24 5.25
N ASN A 139 -3.54 3.15 6.56
CA ASN A 139 -3.88 4.19 7.50
C ASN A 139 -2.69 5.14 7.74
N VAL A 140 -2.76 6.36 7.20
CA VAL A 140 -1.68 7.37 7.31
C VAL A 140 -2.23 8.77 7.60
N PRO A 141 -2.63 9.05 8.86
CA PRO A 141 -3.28 10.31 9.23
C PRO A 141 -2.44 11.56 8.95
N ALA A 142 -1.11 11.44 8.93
CA ALA A 142 -0.21 12.54 8.61
C ALA A 142 -0.45 13.12 7.20
N PHE A 143 -0.96 12.31 6.25
CA PHE A 143 -1.25 12.75 4.88
C PHE A 143 -2.74 12.81 4.58
N THR A 144 -3.56 11.95 5.20
CA THR A 144 -5.01 11.92 4.94
C THR A 144 -5.82 12.80 5.89
N SER A 145 -5.23 13.20 7.02
CA SER A 145 -5.92 13.78 8.18
C SER A 145 -7.06 12.90 8.74
N ILE A 146 -7.20 11.66 8.27
CA ILE A 146 -8.21 10.69 8.70
C ILE A 146 -7.46 9.56 9.40
N ASP A 147 -7.71 9.38 10.69
CA ASP A 147 -7.30 8.19 11.42
C ASP A 147 -8.46 7.21 11.50
N LEU A 148 -8.27 6.02 10.93
CA LEU A 148 -9.29 4.98 10.93
C LEU A 148 -9.49 4.45 12.36
N ALA A 149 -10.74 4.43 12.82
CA ALA A 149 -11.10 3.83 14.10
C ALA A 149 -10.96 2.29 14.03
N PRO A 150 -10.65 1.61 15.16
CA PRO A 150 -10.55 0.15 15.20
C PRO A 150 -11.78 -0.55 14.62
N GLN A 151 -12.99 -0.12 14.98
CA GLN A 151 -14.24 -0.71 14.46
C GLN A 151 -14.33 -0.58 12.93
N THR A 152 -13.96 0.57 12.37
CA THR A 152 -13.96 0.77 10.91
C THR A 152 -12.99 -0.17 10.21
N ILE A 153 -11.82 -0.43 10.82
CA ILE A 153 -10.84 -1.40 10.30
C ILE A 153 -11.40 -2.83 10.37
N LEU A 154 -12.06 -3.18 11.47
CA LEU A 154 -12.70 -4.50 11.64
C LEU A 154 -13.82 -4.73 10.63
N ASP A 155 -14.64 -3.70 10.36
CA ASP A 155 -15.69 -3.76 9.34
C ASP A 155 -15.10 -3.95 7.93
N MET A 156 -13.94 -3.34 7.63
CA MET A 156 -13.17 -3.62 6.41
C MET A 156 -12.63 -5.06 6.41
N ALA A 157 -12.01 -5.49 7.50
CA ALA A 157 -11.40 -6.82 7.65
C ALA A 157 -12.40 -7.99 7.55
N ALA A 158 -13.70 -7.73 7.67
CA ALA A 158 -14.74 -8.72 7.41
C ALA A 158 -14.74 -9.24 5.95
N HIS A 159 -14.10 -8.53 5.01
CA HIS A 159 -13.98 -8.95 3.62
C HIS A 159 -12.77 -9.87 3.42
N ARG A 160 -13.00 -11.09 2.88
CA ARG A 160 -11.96 -12.13 2.72
C ARG A 160 -10.70 -11.72 1.94
N ASN A 161 -10.81 -10.71 1.07
CA ASN A 161 -9.71 -10.21 0.24
C ASN A 161 -9.00 -9.00 0.86
N ILE A 162 -9.45 -8.52 2.04
CA ILE A 162 -8.76 -7.50 2.83
C ILE A 162 -8.01 -8.23 3.95
N ILE A 163 -6.71 -8.44 3.75
CA ILE A 163 -5.92 -9.37 4.58
C ILE A 163 -5.13 -8.69 5.69
N GLY A 164 -5.12 -7.35 5.71
CA GLY A 164 -4.26 -6.62 6.61
C GLY A 164 -4.30 -5.10 6.44
N MET A 165 -3.40 -4.44 7.14
CA MET A 165 -3.19 -3.00 7.04
C MET A 165 -1.71 -2.63 7.18
N LYS A 166 -1.35 -1.46 6.64
CA LYS A 166 -0.18 -0.70 7.06
C LYS A 166 -0.64 0.47 7.91
N ASP A 167 -0.17 0.57 9.15
CA ASP A 167 -0.53 1.66 10.04
C ASP A 167 0.66 2.60 10.28
N SER A 168 0.54 3.84 9.80
CA SER A 168 1.49 4.94 10.00
C SER A 168 1.02 5.94 11.07
N SER A 169 0.06 5.58 11.93
CA SER A 169 -0.46 6.45 12.99
C SER A 169 0.32 6.37 14.31
N ALA A 170 1.20 5.36 14.45
CA ALA A 170 1.91 5.03 15.69
C ALA A 170 0.98 4.62 16.86
N ASN A 171 -0.30 4.36 16.61
CA ASN A 171 -1.27 4.01 17.64
C ASN A 171 -1.28 2.49 17.91
N VAL A 172 -0.39 2.05 18.79
CA VAL A 172 -0.24 0.64 19.18
C VAL A 172 -1.50 0.09 19.85
N THR A 173 -2.23 0.91 20.61
CA THR A 173 -3.49 0.49 21.26
C THR A 173 -4.54 0.09 20.23
N LYS A 174 -4.69 0.86 19.15
CA LYS A 174 -5.60 0.52 18.05
C LYS A 174 -5.19 -0.78 17.36
N VAL A 175 -3.90 -0.97 17.10
CA VAL A 175 -3.38 -2.21 16.50
C VAL A 175 -3.70 -3.40 17.38
N ALA A 176 -3.44 -3.30 18.69
CA ALA A 176 -3.75 -4.36 19.65
C ALA A 176 -5.25 -4.68 19.72
N GLN A 177 -6.13 -3.67 19.65
CA GLN A 177 -7.58 -3.88 19.60
C GLN A 177 -8.01 -4.64 18.34
N VAL A 178 -7.50 -4.24 17.16
CA VAL A 178 -7.82 -4.93 15.90
C VAL A 178 -7.35 -6.38 15.95
N LEU A 179 -6.11 -6.63 16.38
CA LEU A 179 -5.54 -7.98 16.45
C LEU A 179 -6.19 -8.87 17.52
N ALA A 180 -6.73 -8.29 18.59
CA ALA A 180 -7.49 -9.04 19.58
C ALA A 180 -8.80 -9.61 19.01
N GLU A 181 -9.45 -8.89 18.09
CA GLU A 181 -10.70 -9.31 17.45
C GLU A 181 -10.48 -10.07 16.13
N GLN A 182 -9.38 -9.80 15.42
CA GLN A 182 -9.00 -10.45 14.16
C GLN A 182 -7.52 -10.90 14.21
N PRO A 183 -7.21 -12.03 14.87
CA PRO A 183 -5.83 -12.49 15.07
C PRO A 183 -5.07 -12.83 13.79
N ASP A 184 -5.79 -13.18 12.71
CA ASP A 184 -5.19 -13.51 11.41
C ASP A 184 -4.96 -12.27 10.53
N PHE A 185 -5.36 -11.08 10.98
CA PHE A 185 -5.19 -9.82 10.24
C PHE A 185 -3.74 -9.34 10.30
N GLN A 186 -3.12 -9.13 9.14
CA GLN A 186 -1.69 -8.81 9.09
C GLN A 186 -1.45 -7.30 9.23
N VAL A 187 -0.58 -6.88 10.16
CA VAL A 187 -0.30 -5.45 10.40
C VAL A 187 1.17 -5.13 10.11
N LEU A 188 1.39 -4.21 9.18
CA LEU A 188 2.70 -3.64 8.88
C LEU A 188 2.87 -2.30 9.61
N SER A 189 3.95 -2.16 10.39
CA SER A 189 4.30 -0.86 10.98
C SER A 189 4.70 0.13 9.89
N GLY A 190 4.10 1.31 9.91
CA GLY A 190 4.32 2.34 8.90
C GLY A 190 5.56 3.19 9.09
N SER A 191 6.32 2.99 10.17
CA SER A 191 7.56 3.70 10.50
C SER A 191 8.54 2.79 11.23
N GLY A 192 9.84 2.93 10.95
CA GLY A 192 10.88 2.23 11.70
C GLY A 192 10.94 2.62 13.19
N THR A 193 10.49 3.84 13.54
CA THR A 193 10.47 4.32 14.93
C THR A 193 9.45 3.59 15.80
N THR A 194 8.45 2.96 15.18
CA THR A 194 7.36 2.25 15.86
C THR A 194 7.45 0.74 15.66
N LEU A 195 8.55 0.23 15.10
CA LEU A 195 8.66 -1.19 14.78
C LEU A 195 8.68 -2.10 16.02
N LEU A 196 9.48 -1.76 17.04
CA LEU A 196 9.59 -2.57 18.26
C LEU A 196 8.28 -2.71 19.07
N PRO A 197 7.47 -1.63 19.24
CA PRO A 197 6.22 -1.75 20.00
C PRO A 197 5.03 -2.26 19.18
N PHE A 198 5.18 -2.52 17.88
CA PHE A 198 4.17 -3.15 17.02
C PHE A 198 4.32 -4.67 17.05
#